data_AF-A0A5S9PWU4-F1
#
_entry.id   AF-A0A5S9PWU4-F1
#
_cell.length_a   1.000
_cell.length_b   1.000
_cell.length_c   1.000
_cell.angle_alpha   90.00
_cell.angle_beta   90.00
_cell.angle_gamma   90.00
#
_symmetry.space_group_name_H-M   'P 1'
#
loop_
_entity.id
_entity.type
_entity.pdbx_description
1 polymer ?
#
loop_
_entity_poly.entity_id
_entity_poly.type
_entity_poly.pdbx_seq_one_letter_code
_entity_poly.pdbx_strand_id
1 'polypeptide(L)' 'MVNKDFIHQRICAYAGKEIDPTIDAEVVEILRSKFNIHLPQRASINDSLASAASDHEILTLLLQYRTMA' A
#
# COMPACT_ATOMS: atom_id res chain seq x y z
N MET A 1 2.39 6.05 -19.72
CA MET A 1 3.28 6.59 -18.68
C MET A 1 2.53 6.43 -17.36
N VAL A 2 2.85 5.40 -16.58
CA VAL A 2 2.24 5.22 -15.26
C VAL A 2 2.98 6.18 -14.34
N ASN A 3 2.43 7.37 -14.14
CA ASN A 3 3.04 8.37 -13.26
C ASN A 3 2.88 7.93 -11.80
N LYS A 4 3.95 8.11 -11.02
CA LYS A 4 3.96 7.90 -9.58
C LYS A 4 2.78 8.62 -8.91
N ASP A 5 2.47 9.83 -9.36
CA ASP A 5 1.29 10.62 -8.95
C ASP A 5 -0.05 9.93 -9.17
N PHE A 6 -0.22 9.18 -10.26
CA PHE A 6 -1.48 8.48 -10.54
C PHE A 6 -1.71 7.34 -9.55
N ILE A 7 -0.65 6.58 -9.25
CA ILE A 7 -0.69 5.52 -8.25
C ILE A 7 -0.94 6.14 -6.87
N HIS A 8 -0.26 7.24 -6.55
CA HIS A 8 -0.46 7.97 -5.30
C HIS A 8 -1.91 8.43 -5.13
N GLN A 9 -2.47 9.11 -6.13
CA GLN A 9 -3.87 9.55 -6.09
C GLN A 9 -4.84 8.39 -5.89
N ARG A 10 -4.61 7.25 -6.54
CA ARG A 10 -5.43 6.06 -6.33
C ARG A 10 -5.31 5.54 -4.90
N ILE A 11 -4.10 5.45 -4.36
CA ILE A 11 -3.87 5.02 -2.99
C ILE A 11 -4.58 5.95 -2.00
N CYS A 12 -4.45 7.28 -2.17
CA CYS A 12 -5.16 8.26 -1.35
C CYS A 12 -6.69 8.16 -1.52
N ALA A 13 -7.20 7.91 -2.73
CA ALA A 13 -8.62 7.70 -2.97
C ALA A 13 -9.15 6.44 -2.27
N TYR A 14 -8.39 5.34 -2.31
CA TYR A 14 -8.70 4.10 -1.60
C TYR A 14 -8.63 4.27 -0.07
N ALA A 15 -7.60 4.96 0.42
CA ALA A 15 -7.45 5.29 1.84
C ALA A 15 -8.52 6.27 2.31
N GLY A 16 -9.07 7.10 1.41
CA GLY A 16 -9.99 8.19 1.72
C GLY A 16 -9.39 9.28 2.60
N LYS A 17 -8.06 9.32 2.71
CA LYS A 17 -7.25 10.37 3.32
C LYS A 17 -5.94 10.48 2.54
N GLU A 18 -5.27 11.62 2.62
CA GLU A 18 -3.90 11.76 2.11
C GLU A 18 -2.97 10.94 3.00
N ILE A 19 -2.22 10.04 2.37
CA ILE A 19 -1.35 9.10 3.08
C ILE A 19 -0.08 8.91 2.29
N ASP A 20 1.04 8.80 2.98
CA ASP A 20 2.31 8.54 2.34
C ASP A 20 2.54 7.02 2.18
N PRO A 21 2.46 6.47 0.95
CA PRO A 21 2.69 5.04 0.73
C PRO A 21 4.13 4.60 1.02
N THR A 22 5.08 5.53 1.13
CA THR A 22 6.46 5.30 1.58
C THR A 22 6.57 5.10 3.09
N ILE A 23 5.62 5.62 3.88
CA ILE A 23 5.63 5.50 5.33
C ILE A 23 4.93 4.22 5.75
N ASP A 24 5.72 3.30 6.27
CA ASP A 24 5.27 2.00 6.76
C ASP A 24 4.14 2.09 7.80
N ALA A 25 4.24 3.03 8.74
CA ALA A 25 3.24 3.21 9.79
C ALA A 25 1.86 3.60 9.23
N GLU A 26 1.82 4.56 8.30
CA GLU A 26 0.59 5.00 7.64
C GLU A 26 -0.06 3.87 6.84
N VAL A 27 0.75 3.18 6.04
CA VAL A 27 0.28 2.04 5.25
C VAL A 27 -0.33 0.96 6.14
N VAL A 28 0.33 0.59 7.23
CA VAL A 28 -0.19 -0.41 8.17
C VAL A 28 -1.48 0.07 8.85
N GLU A 29 -1.55 1.34 9.25
CA GLU A 29 -2.71 1.90 9.91
C GLU A 29 -3.95 1.89 9.00
N ILE A 30 -3.79 2.27 7.72
CA ILE A 30 -4.88 2.28 6.74
C ILE A 30 -5.32 0.87 6.42
N LEU A 31 -4.37 -0.04 6.20
CA LEU A 31 -4.67 -1.44 5.91
C LEU A 31 -5.48 -2.07 7.04
N ARG A 32 -5.12 -1.81 8.30
CA ARG A 32 -5.89 -2.29 9.45
C ARG A 32 -7.22 -1.55 9.62
N SER A 33 -7.22 -0.22 9.59
CA SER A 33 -8.40 0.57 9.94
C SER A 33 -9.47 0.59 8.85
N LYS A 34 -9.05 0.67 7.58
CA LYS A 34 -9.95 0.82 6.44
C LYS A 34 -10.30 -0.52 5.80
N PHE A 35 -9.29 -1.38 5.63
CA PHE A 35 -9.45 -2.65 4.92
C PHE A 35 -9.55 -3.86 5.86
N ASN A 36 -9.34 -3.67 7.17
CA ASN A 36 -9.26 -4.75 8.15
C ASN A 36 -8.23 -5.84 7.78
N ILE A 37 -7.21 -5.46 7.00
CA ILE A 37 -6.15 -6.34 6.52
C ILE A 37 -5.08 -6.42 7.59
N HIS A 38 -4.78 -7.65 8.01
CA HIS A 38 -3.67 -7.95 8.89
C HIS A 38 -2.52 -8.49 8.06
N LEU A 39 -1.48 -7.67 7.91
CA LEU A 39 -0.29 -8.10 7.19
C LEU A 39 0.42 -9.23 7.96
N PRO A 40 0.92 -10.26 7.26
CA PRO A 40 1.73 -11.30 7.88
C PRO A 40 3.03 -10.68 8.40
N GLN A 41 3.50 -11.11 9.57
CA GLN A 41 4.82 -10.72 10.07
C GLN A 41 5.91 -11.34 9.17
N ARG A 42 6.55 -10.52 8.36
CA ARG A 42 7.69 -10.86 7.49
C ARG A 42 8.89 -9.99 7.84
N ALA A 43 10.03 -10.29 7.23
CA ALA A 43 11.28 -9.53 7.42
C ALA A 43 11.16 -8.04 7.05
N SER A 44 10.28 -7.69 6.09
CA SER A 44 10.05 -6.32 5.64
C SER A 44 8.60 -6.12 5.19
N ILE A 45 8.06 -4.90 5.34
CA ILE A 45 6.69 -4.57 4.88
C ILE A 45 6.52 -4.83 3.39
N ASN A 46 7.54 -4.59 2.56
CA ASN A 46 7.45 -4.89 1.12
C ASN A 46 7.16 -6.38 0.84
N ASP A 47 7.73 -7.28 1.65
CA ASP A 47 7.51 -8.73 1.54
C ASP A 47 6.10 -9.10 2.02
N SER A 48 5.64 -8.49 3.12
CA SER A 48 4.26 -8.62 3.60
C SER A 48 3.24 -8.11 2.58
N LEU A 49 3.50 -6.94 1.99
CA LEU A 49 2.67 -6.33 0.95
C LEU A 49 2.63 -7.22 -0.29
N ALA A 50 3.79 -7.72 -0.76
CA ALA A 50 3.86 -8.61 -1.91
C ALA A 50 3.12 -9.93 -1.69
N SER A 51 3.25 -10.52 -0.49
CA SER A 51 2.55 -11.76 -0.15
C SER A 51 1.03 -11.61 -0.07
N ALA A 52 0.55 -10.41 0.27
CA ALA A 52 -0.88 -10.10 0.34
C ALA A 52 -1.38 -9.32 -0.90
N ALA A 53 -0.50 -8.96 -1.83
CA ALA A 53 -0.81 -8.18 -3.03
C ALA A 53 -1.84 -8.86 -3.93
N SER A 54 -1.84 -10.19 -3.94
CA SER A 54 -2.82 -11.01 -4.67
C SER A 54 -4.24 -10.91 -4.11
N ASP A 55 -4.39 -10.57 -2.82
CA ASP A 55 -5.70 -10.46 -2.15
C ASP A 55 -6.35 -9.08 -2.38
N HIS A 56 -5.55 -8.01 -2.48
CA HIS A 56 -6.08 -6.66 -2.64
C HIS A 56 -5.31 -5.79 -3.64
N GLU A 57 -6.04 -5.13 -4.53
CA GLU A 57 -5.48 -4.19 -5.52
C GLU A 57 -4.66 -3.07 -4.85
N ILE A 58 -5.09 -2.56 -3.69
CA ILE A 58 -4.37 -1.48 -2.99
C ILE A 58 -2.96 -1.91 -2.56
N LEU A 59 -2.78 -3.17 -2.18
CA LEU A 59 -1.47 -3.71 -1.78
C LEU A 59 -0.53 -3.80 -2.98
N THR A 60 -1.07 -4.22 -4.13
CA THR A 60 -0.33 -4.21 -5.40
C THR A 60 0.06 -2.78 -5.78
N LEU A 61 -0.85 -1.80 -5.64
CA LEU A 61 -0.57 -0.39 -5.93
C LEU A 61 0.50 0.20 -5.00
N LEU A 62 0.42 -0.10 -3.70
CA LEU A 62 1.42 0.31 -2.71
C LEU A 62 2.80 -0.26 -3.04
N LEU A 63 2.86 -1.55 -3.35
CA LEU A 63 4.10 -2.20 -3.74
C LEU A 63 4.64 -1.59 -5.05
N GLN A 64 3.77 -1.35 -6.04
CA GLN A 64 4.14 -0.75 -7.31
C GLN A 64 4.67 0.68 -7.12
N TYR A 65 4.05 1.49 -6.25
CA TYR A 65 4.53 2.83 -5.91
C TYR A 65 5.93 2.81 -5.29
N ARG A 66 6.17 1.88 -4.37
CA ARG A 66 7.44 1.73 -3.66
C ARG A 66 8.56 1.16 -4.54
N THR A 67 8.21 0.32 -5.52
CA THR A 67 9.17 -0.34 -6.42
C THR A 67 9.46 0.46 -7.69
N MET A 68 8.52 1.30 -8.13
CA MET A 68 8.76 2.29 -9.18
C MET A 68 9.58 3.44 -8.59
N ALA A 69 10.90 3.35 -8.72
CA ALA A 69 11.84 4.43 -8.41
C ALA A 69 11.47 5.71 -9.16
#